data_AF-A0A0F9U1J7-F1
#
_entry.id   AF-A0A0F9U1J7-F1
#
_cell.length_a   1.000
_cell.length_b   1.000
_cell.length_c   1.000
_cell.angle_alpha   90.00
_cell.angle_beta   90.00
_cell.angle_gamma   90.00
#
_symmetry.space_group_name_H-M   'P 1'
#
loop_
_entity.id
_entity.type
_entity.pdbx_description
1 polymer ?
#
loop_
_entity_poly.entity_id
_entity_poly.type
_entity_poly.pdbx_seq_one_letter_code
_entity_poly.pdbx_strand_id
1 'polypeptide(L)'
;MQPSSYDLQVGHVITAHGDRISEDGRSVRLQPGEMAILGTREVLTLPQDITGLVVPRDGPAKEGLLILNAGHIDPGHDSFVTAQVINLGKQEFPITVGCSY
;
A
#
# COMPACT_ATOMS: atom_id res chain seq x y z
N MET A 1 -9.07 -12.04 -4.99
CA MET A 1 -8.20 -13.23 -4.90
C MET A 1 -7.58 -13.46 -6.27
N GLN A 2 -6.27 -13.61 -6.34
CA GLN A 2 -5.51 -13.86 -7.58
C GLN A 2 -5.05 -15.32 -7.62
N PRO A 3 -4.51 -15.82 -8.75
CA PRO A 3 -4.10 -17.23 -8.88
C PRO A 3 -3.10 -17.70 -7.81
N SER A 4 -2.21 -16.81 -7.35
CA SER A 4 -1.17 -17.12 -6.37
C SER A 4 -0.86 -15.94 -5.43
N SER A 5 -1.80 -15.01 -5.28
CA SER A 5 -1.64 -13.84 -4.42
C SER A 5 -2.99 -13.32 -3.91
N TYR A 6 -2.91 -12.38 -2.97
CA TYR A 6 -4.04 -11.67 -2.43
C TYR A 6 -3.80 -10.17 -2.57
N ASP A 7 -4.77 -9.44 -3.12
CA ASP A 7 -4.68 -7.99 -3.27
C ASP A 7 -5.08 -7.33 -1.95
N LEU A 8 -4.14 -6.63 -1.31
CA LEU A 8 -4.39 -5.88 -0.07
C LEU A 8 -5.04 -4.53 -0.40
N GLN A 9 -5.96 -4.08 0.44
CA GLN A 9 -6.64 -2.80 0.28
C GLN A 9 -6.03 -1.75 1.21
N VAL A 10 -6.02 -0.49 0.79
CA VAL A 10 -5.62 0.62 1.64
C VAL A 10 -6.70 0.83 2.71
N GLY A 11 -6.33 0.63 3.98
CA GLY A 11 -7.19 0.93 5.13
C GLY A 11 -7.00 2.36 5.62
N HIS A 12 -5.80 2.92 5.45
CA HIS A 12 -5.53 4.32 5.73
C HIS A 12 -4.31 4.85 4.98
N VAL A 13 -4.26 6.17 4.83
CA VAL A 13 -3.16 6.93 4.24
C VAL A 13 -2.68 7.95 5.26
N ILE A 14 -1.36 8.09 5.39
CA ILE A 14 -0.71 9.20 6.10
C ILE A 14 0.07 10.00 5.07
N THR A 15 -0.29 11.26 4.88
CA THR A 15 0.36 12.16 3.92
C THR A 15 1.72 12.64 4.44
N ALA A 16 2.55 13.21 3.57
CA ALA A 16 3.82 13.85 3.97
C ALA A 16 3.65 14.95 5.03
N HIS A 17 2.46 15.55 5.14
CA HIS A 17 2.13 16.57 6.15
C HIS A 17 1.64 15.99 7.48
N GLY A 18 1.51 14.66 7.59
CA GLY A 18 1.05 13.97 8.79
C GLY A 18 -0.46 13.78 8.88
N ASP A 19 -1.22 14.18 7.86
CA ASP A 19 -2.67 13.98 7.85
C ASP A 19 -3.00 12.50 7.67
N ARG A 20 -3.81 11.95 8.58
CA ARG A 20 -4.31 10.58 8.51
C ARG A 20 -5.72 10.56 7.93
N ILE A 21 -5.92 9.76 6.89
CA ILE A 21 -7.22 9.54 6.25
C ILE A 21 -7.53 8.05 6.23
N SER A 22 -8.74 7.68 6.64
CA SER A 22 -9.19 6.27 6.74
C SER A 22 -10.66 6.06 6.38
N GLU A 23 -11.29 7.08 5.78
CA GLU A 23 -12.69 7.01 5.37
C GLU A 23 -12.79 6.38 3.98
N ASP A 24 -13.60 5.33 3.84
CA ASP A 24 -13.79 4.60 2.59
C ASP A 24 -14.21 5.49 1.43
N GLY A 25 -13.58 5.30 0.27
CA GLY A 25 -13.84 6.09 -0.93
C GLY A 25 -13.20 7.49 -0.91
N ARG A 26 -12.59 7.91 0.20
CA ARG A 26 -11.82 9.17 0.24
C ARG A 26 -10.46 9.00 -0.43
N SER A 27 -10.08 9.98 -1.24
CA SER A 27 -8.82 9.98 -1.99
C SER A 27 -7.86 11.09 -1.55
N VAL A 28 -6.58 10.75 -1.56
CA VAL A 28 -5.44 11.70 -1.55
C VAL A 28 -4.82 11.67 -2.93
N ARG A 29 -4.42 12.84 -3.45
CA ARG A 29 -3.69 12.93 -4.73
C ARG A 29 -2.23 13.19 -4.44
N LEU A 30 -1.37 12.24 -4.74
CA LEU A 30 0.07 12.41 -4.64
C LEU A 30 0.58 13.14 -5.87
N GLN A 31 1.16 14.32 -5.68
CA GLN A 31 1.86 15.02 -6.75
C GLN A 31 3.15 14.27 -7.13
N PRO A 32 3.68 14.48 -8.34
CA PRO A 32 5.02 13.98 -8.70
C PRO A 32 6.08 14.35 -7.65
N GLY A 33 6.78 13.36 -7.13
CA GLY A 33 7.79 13.46 -6.07
C GLY A 33 7.23 13.34 -4.65
N GLU A 34 5.92 13.34 -4.45
CA GLU A 34 5.33 13.20 -3.11
C GLU A 34 5.27 11.75 -2.65
N MET A 35 5.40 11.62 -1.32
CA MET A 35 5.35 10.34 -0.62
C MET A 35 4.15 10.25 0.30
N ALA A 36 3.70 9.03 0.56
CA ALA A 36 2.75 8.72 1.60
C ALA A 36 3.04 7.36 2.25
N ILE A 37 2.51 7.17 3.45
CA ILE A 37 2.49 5.89 4.14
C ILE A 37 1.09 5.31 4.00
N LEU A 38 0.99 4.10 3.48
CA LEU A 38 -0.25 3.33 3.38
C LEU A 38 -0.23 2.26 4.46
N GLY A 39 -1.33 2.09 5.17
CA GLY A 39 -1.57 0.91 5.98
C GLY A 39 -2.70 0.09 5.39
N THR A 40 -2.52 -1.23 5.31
CA THR A 40 -3.56 -2.11 4.76
C THR A 40 -4.79 -2.14 5.65
N ARG A 41 -5.94 -2.45 5.05
CA ARG A 41 -7.19 -2.72 5.77
C ARG A 41 -7.13 -4.07 6.45
N GLU A 42 -6.54 -5.04 5.76
CA GLU A 42 -6.36 -6.39 6.25
C GLU A 42 -5.31 -6.43 7.36
N VAL A 43 -5.63 -7.21 8.40
CA VAL A 43 -4.67 -7.70 9.38
C VAL A 43 -4.21 -9.07 8.89
N LEU A 44 -2.90 -9.22 8.72
CA LEU A 44 -2.30 -10.50 8.36
C LEU A 44 -1.78 -11.16 9.62
N THR A 45 -2.34 -12.33 9.95
CA THR A 45 -1.87 -13.19 11.03
C THR A 45 -1.19 -14.41 10.39
N LEU A 46 0.14 -14.41 10.34
CA LEU A 46 0.93 -15.47 9.74
C LEU A 46 1.37 -16.50 10.80
N PRO A 47 1.36 -17.81 10.50
CA PRO A 47 1.98 -18.79 11.37
C PRO A 47 3.52 -18.67 11.35
N GLN A 48 4.18 -19.38 12.25
CA GLN A 48 5.63 -19.32 12.45
C GLN A 48 6.46 -19.96 11.30
N ASP A 49 5.81 -20.67 10.39
CA ASP A 49 6.41 -21.41 9.28
C ASP A 49 6.06 -20.83 7.89
N ILE A 50 5.38 -19.68 7.84
CA ILE A 50 5.01 -19.00 6.60
C ILE A 50 5.54 -17.56 6.61
N THR A 51 6.18 -17.16 5.53
CA THR A 51 6.52 -15.75 5.24
C THR A 51 5.60 -15.20 4.15
N GLY A 52 5.28 -13.92 4.22
CA GLY A 52 4.61 -13.19 3.13
C GLY A 52 5.60 -12.50 2.23
N LEU A 53 5.22 -12.22 0.98
CA LEU A 53 5.95 -11.33 0.08
C LEU A 53 5.01 -10.22 -0.40
N VAL A 54 5.36 -8.98 -0.09
CA VAL A 54 4.66 -7.79 -0.58
C VAL A 54 5.27 -7.37 -1.90
N VAL A 55 4.45 -7.33 -2.93
CA VAL A 55 4.83 -6.86 -4.27
C VAL A 55 3.89 -5.75 -4.73
N PRO A 56 4.38 -4.73 -5.45
CA PRO A 56 3.51 -3.71 -6.04
C PRO A 56 2.63 -4.31 -7.14
N ARG A 57 1.44 -3.74 -7.37
CA ARG A 57 0.66 -4.12 -8.55
C ARG A 57 1.26 -3.46 -9.79
N ASP A 58 1.26 -4.23 -10.88
CA ASP A 58 1.86 -3.84 -12.15
C ASP A 58 1.23 -2.57 -12.77
N GLY A 59 -0.09 -2.38 -12.63
CA GLY A 59 -0.79 -1.20 -13.15
C GLY A 59 -0.29 0.11 -12.54
N PRO A 60 -0.47 0.32 -11.22
CA PRO A 60 0.05 1.50 -10.51
C PRO A 60 1.55 1.70 -10.70
N ALA A 61 2.34 0.62 -10.70
CA ALA A 61 3.78 0.69 -10.95
C ALA A 61 4.11 1.27 -12.34
N LYS A 62 3.38 0.87 -13.38
CA LYS A 62 3.53 1.43 -14.75
C LYS A 62 3.11 2.90 -14.85
N GLU A 63 2.20 3.34 -14.01
CA GLU A 63 1.76 4.74 -13.92
C GLU A 63 2.72 5.62 -13.09
N GLY A 64 3.72 5.01 -12.43
CA GLY A 64 4.78 5.69 -11.70
C GLY A 64 4.64 5.65 -10.18
N LEU A 65 3.66 4.93 -9.62
CA LEU A 65 3.57 4.70 -8.18
C LEU A 65 4.51 3.57 -7.75
N LEU A 66 5.55 3.89 -6.99
CA LEU A 66 6.49 2.89 -6.47
C LEU A 66 6.27 2.63 -4.99
N ILE A 67 6.44 1.37 -4.58
CA ILE A 67 6.50 0.96 -3.18
C ILE A 67 7.98 0.83 -2.78
N LEU A 68 8.41 1.60 -1.78
CA LEU A 68 9.80 1.73 -1.38
C LEU A 68 10.27 0.62 -0.43
N ASN A 69 9.35 0.04 0.34
CA ASN A 69 9.63 -0.99 1.33
C ASN A 69 8.93 -2.32 0.98
N ALA A 70 8.72 -2.60 -0.31
CA ALA A 70 8.26 -3.91 -0.77
C ALA A 70 9.27 -4.99 -0.37
N GLY A 71 8.79 -6.13 0.12
CA GLY A 71 9.67 -7.16 0.67
C GLY A 71 8.93 -8.22 1.49
N HIS A 72 9.68 -8.93 2.33
CA HIS A 72 9.17 -10.03 3.14
C HIS A 72 8.36 -9.55 4.33
N ILE A 73 7.34 -10.33 4.70
CA ILE A 73 6.64 -10.26 5.97
C ILE A 73 7.11 -11.45 6.79
N ASP A 74 7.63 -11.18 7.98
CA ASP A 74 8.21 -12.22 8.83
C ASP A 74 7.14 -13.21 9.31
N PRO A 75 7.53 -14.49 9.54
CA PRO A 75 6.64 -15.45 10.20
C PRO A 75 6.20 -14.97 11.57
N GLY A 76 4.96 -15.30 11.95
CA GLY A 76 4.36 -14.83 13.20
C GLY A 76 3.88 -13.38 13.18
N HIS A 77 3.95 -12.67 12.05
CA HIS A 77 3.37 -11.33 11.91
C HIS A 77 1.87 -11.34 12.23
N ASP A 78 1.40 -10.38 13.01
CA ASP A 78 0.00 -10.25 13.44
C ASP A 78 -0.41 -8.77 13.49
N SER A 79 -0.46 -8.14 12.31
CA SER A 79 -0.85 -6.74 12.17
C SER A 79 -1.19 -6.39 10.72
N PHE A 80 -1.60 -5.15 10.48
CA PHE A 80 -1.64 -4.61 9.12
C PHE A 80 -0.22 -4.47 8.54
N VAL A 81 -0.13 -4.39 7.23
CA VAL A 81 1.12 -4.14 6.49
C VAL A 81 1.24 -2.66 6.21
N THR A 82 2.45 -2.12 6.35
CA THR A 82 2.75 -0.72 6.03
C THR A 82 3.53 -0.66 4.73
N ALA A 83 3.10 0.20 3.79
CA ALA A 83 3.80 0.47 2.55
C ALA A 83 4.14 1.96 2.45
N GLN A 84 5.41 2.30 2.23
CA GLN A 84 5.83 3.65 1.86
C GLN A 84 5.79 3.76 0.35
N VAL A 85 5.04 4.72 -0.16
CA VAL A 85 4.89 4.92 -1.60
C VAL A 85 5.39 6.29 -2.03
N ILE A 86 5.86 6.37 -3.27
CA ILE A 86 6.24 7.63 -3.94
C ILE A 86 5.64 7.66 -5.35
N ASN A 87 5.14 8.82 -5.75
CA ASN A 87 4.75 9.06 -7.14
C ASN A 87 5.95 9.58 -7.95
N LEU A 88 6.55 8.75 -8.79
CA LEU A 88 7.58 9.14 -9.77
C LEU A 88 7.01 9.37 -11.19
N GLY A 89 5.69 9.32 -11.34
CA GLY A 89 4.99 9.67 -12.56
C GLY A 89 5.06 11.17 -12.86
N LYS A 90 4.50 11.56 -14.01
CA LYS A 90 4.43 12.97 -14.44
C LYS A 90 3.10 13.65 -14.09
N GLN A 91 2.11 12.87 -13.66
CA GLN A 91 0.77 13.31 -13.31
C GLN A 91 0.53 13.01 -11.83
N GLU A 92 -0.45 13.67 -11.24
CA GLU A 92 -0.92 13.31 -9.91
C GLU A 92 -1.50 11.89 -9.89
N PHE A 93 -1.26 11.15 -8.80
CA PHE A 93 -1.72 9.78 -8.65
C PHE A 93 -2.71 9.67 -7.48
N PRO A 94 -3.96 9.21 -7.70
CA PRO A 94 -4.96 9.09 -6.65
C PRO A 94 -4.77 7.82 -5.81
N ILE A 95 -4.63 7.99 -4.50
CA ILE A 95 -4.70 6.91 -3.51
C ILE A 95 -6.03 7.02 -2.77
N THR A 96 -6.87 6.00 -2.91
CA THR A 96 -8.24 5.93 -2.39
C THR A 96 -8.31 4.84 -1.34
N VAL A 97 -8.86 5.17 -0.17
CA VAL A 97 -9.12 4.19 0.89
C VAL A 97 -10.15 3.17 0.40
N GLY A 98 -9.84 1.89 0.59
CA GLY A 98 -10.60 0.75 0.11
C GLY A 98 -10.15 0.19 -1.24
N CYS A 99 -9.22 0.86 -1.94
CA CYS A 99 -8.64 0.37 -3.20
C CYS A 99 -7.31 -0.37 -2.97
N SER A 100 -6.91 -1.19 -3.94
CA SER A 100 -5.62 -1.90 -3.95
C SER A 100 -4.67 -1.30 -4.98
N TYR A 101 -3.38 -1.20 -4.61
CA TYR A 101 -2.32 -0.57 -5.41
C TYR A 101 -1.08 -1.46 -5.54
#